data_AF-A0A958ZKH4-F1
#
_entry.id   AF-A0A958ZKH4-F1
#
_cell.length_a   1.000
_cell.length_b   1.000
_cell.length_c   1.000
_cell.angle_alpha   90.00
_cell.angle_beta   90.00
_cell.angle_gamma   90.00
#
_symmetry.space_group_name_H-M   'P 1'
#
loop_
_entity.id
_entity.type
_entity.pdbx_description
1 polymer ?
#
loop_
_entity_poly.entity_id
_entity_poly.type
_entity_poly.pdbx_seq_one_letter_code
_entity_poly.pdbx_strand_id
1 'polypeptide(L)' 'VYPQPADEVLNIFTSDAPLKWSLRDLDGREVLKIQSPHNQVKMDVSALPSGIYILCGVCESGVVYRKIVCAR' A
#
# COMPACT_ATOMS: atom_id res chain seq x y z
N VAL A 1 -14.31 1.78 -11.99
CA VAL A 1 -13.79 0.98 -10.85
C VAL A 1 -13.67 1.90 -9.65
N TYR A 2 -14.57 1.76 -8.68
CA TYR A 2 -14.62 2.58 -7.46
C TYR A 2 -13.45 2.17 -6.55
N PRO A 3 -12.71 3.09 -5.92
CA PRO A 3 -11.64 2.68 -5.01
C PRO A 3 -12.30 1.99 -3.81
N GLN A 4 -11.87 0.77 -3.48
CA GLN A 4 -12.13 0.20 -2.15
C GLN A 4 -11.45 1.12 -1.14
N PRO A 5 -12.22 1.84 -0.30
CA PRO A 5 -11.64 2.58 0.80
C PRO A 5 -10.95 1.57 1.73
N ALA A 6 -9.74 1.88 2.17
CA ALA A 6 -9.10 1.15 3.25
C ALA A 6 -9.36 1.94 4.53
N ASP A 7 -10.28 1.44 5.36
CA ASP A 7 -10.69 2.13 6.59
C ASP A 7 -9.63 2.00 7.68
N GLU A 8 -9.07 0.80 7.87
CA GLU A 8 -8.10 0.53 8.95
C GLU A 8 -6.90 -0.33 8.50
N VAL A 9 -7.13 -1.34 7.66
CA VAL A 9 -6.09 -2.28 7.22
C VAL A 9 -6.13 -2.47 5.72
N LEU A 10 -4.99 -2.21 5.07
CA LEU A 10 -4.76 -2.54 3.68
C LEU A 10 -4.23 -3.97 3.57
N ASN A 11 -5.04 -4.86 2.99
CA ASN A 11 -4.64 -6.23 2.70
C ASN A 11 -4.06 -6.29 1.28
N ILE A 12 -2.79 -6.69 1.18
CA ILE A 12 -2.06 -6.79 -0.08
C ILE A 12 -1.82 -8.26 -0.37
N PHE A 13 -2.34 -8.72 -1.50
CA PHE A 13 -2.14 -10.08 -2.02
C PHE A 13 -1.41 -9.97 -3.36
N THR A 14 -0.31 -10.70 -3.50
CA THR A 14 0.47 -10.76 -4.74
C THR A 14 0.88 -12.21 -5.01
N SER A 15 1.02 -12.57 -6.28
CA SER A 15 1.54 -13.89 -6.67
C SER A 15 3.07 -13.95 -6.65
N ASP A 16 3.71 -12.79 -6.73
CA ASP A 16 5.16 -12.62 -6.67
C ASP A 16 5.56 -12.14 -5.27
N ALA A 17 6.68 -12.64 -4.73
CA ALA A 17 7.13 -12.31 -3.37
C ALA A 17 7.60 -10.84 -3.33
N PRO A 18 6.81 -9.93 -2.73
CA PRO A 18 7.12 -8.52 -2.78
C PRO A 18 8.13 -8.19 -1.69
N LEU A 19 9.35 -7.82 -2.06
CA LEU A 19 10.39 -7.55 -1.06
C LEU A 19 10.06 -6.31 -0.23
N LYS A 20 9.37 -5.32 -0.81
CA LYS A 20 9.07 -4.04 -0.14
C LYS A 20 7.75 -3.44 -0.62
N TRP A 21 6.91 -3.04 0.33
CA TRP A 21 5.75 -2.19 0.08
C TRP A 21 5.94 -0.85 0.80
N SER A 22 5.58 0.23 0.13
CA SER A 22 5.56 1.57 0.69
C SER A 22 4.28 2.29 0.29
N LEU A 23 3.78 3.13 1.18
CA LEU A 23 2.63 3.98 0.98
C LEU A 23 3.14 5.41 0.98
N ARG A 24 2.77 6.19 -0.05
CA ARG A 24 3.24 7.55 -0.27
C ARG A 24 2.08 8.52 -0.36
N ASP A 25 2.27 9.72 0.17
CA ASP A 25 1.34 10.83 -0.06
C ASP A 25 1.49 11.41 -1.48
N LEU A 26 0.67 12.42 -1.80
CA LEU A 26 0.69 13.08 -3.10
C LEU A 26 1.94 13.94 -3.34
N ASP A 27 2.66 14.30 -2.28
CA ASP A 27 3.96 14.98 -2.36
C ASP A 27 5.11 13.98 -2.58
N GLY A 28 4.80 12.67 -2.65
CA GLY A 28 5.74 11.59 -2.85
C GLY A 28 6.47 11.15 -1.59
N ARG A 29 6.11 11.69 -0.41
CA ARG A 29 6.71 11.33 0.87
C ARG A 29 6.21 9.95 1.29
N GLU A 30 7.13 9.10 1.72
CA GLU A 30 6.81 7.78 2.26
C GLU A 30 6.21 7.95 3.66
N VAL A 31 4.95 7.57 3.81
CA VAL A 31 4.22 7.66 5.09
C VAL A 31 4.20 6.33 5.83
N LEU A 32 4.28 5.21 5.10
CA LEU A 32 4.34 3.87 5.66
C LEU A 32 5.22 2.97 4.79
N LYS A 33 5.86 2.00 5.42
CA LYS A 33 6.67 0.99 4.75
C LYS A 33 6.63 -0.33 5.51
N ILE A 34 6.56 -1.40 4.75
CA ILE A 34 6.66 -2.76 5.27
C ILE A 34 7.52 -3.59 4.32
N GLN A 35 8.35 -4.46 4.90
CA GLN A 35 9.12 -5.44 4.17
C GLN A 35 8.66 -6.80 4.67
N SER A 36 8.19 -7.64 3.77
CA SER A 36 7.69 -8.96 4.12
C SER A 36 8.00 -9.90 2.97
N PRO A 37 8.73 -11.00 3.19
CA PRO A 37 8.96 -12.00 2.15
C PRO A 37 7.69 -12.78 1.79
N HIS A 38 6.57 -12.52 2.48
CA HIS A 38 5.30 -13.19 2.25
C HIS A 38 4.50 -12.54 1.12
N ASN A 39 3.84 -13.38 0.35
CA ASN A 39 2.91 -13.03 -0.72
C ASN A 39 1.60 -12.38 -0.21
N GLN A 40 1.40 -12.37 1.11
CA GLN A 40 0.32 -11.69 1.79
C GLN A 40 0.89 -10.74 2.84
N VAL A 41 0.43 -9.49 2.80
CA VAL A 41 0.87 -8.45 3.71
C VAL A 41 -0.33 -7.66 4.18
N LYS A 42 -0.37 -7.39 5.49
CA LYS A 42 -1.34 -6.47 6.10
C LYS A 42 -0.59 -5.22 6.50
N MET A 43 -1.05 -4.08 6.00
CA MET A 43 -0.52 -2.78 6.41
C MET A 43 -1.61 -2.05 7.20
N ASP A 44 -1.29 -1.70 8.44
CA ASP A 44 -2.12 -0.84 9.25
C ASP A 44 -2.07 0.58 8.69
N VAL A 45 -3.21 1.04 8.18
CA VAL A 45 -3.39 2.40 7.65
C VAL A 45 -4.31 3.22 8.55
N SER A 46 -4.69 2.67 9.71
CA SER A 46 -5.61 3.31 10.62
C SER A 46 -5.08 4.66 11.06
N ALA A 47 -3.78 4.82 11.31
CA ALA A 47 -3.22 6.11 11.73
C ALA A 47 -3.21 7.20 10.63
N LEU A 48 -3.43 6.85 9.36
CA LEU A 48 -3.36 7.80 8.26
C LEU A 48 -4.57 8.76 8.23
N PRO A 49 -4.36 10.05 7.93
CA PRO A 49 -5.45 10.97 7.62
C PRO A 49 -6.29 10.50 6.43
N SER A 50 -7.55 10.94 6.35
CA SER A 50 -8.37 10.73 5.14
C SER A 50 -7.70 11.43 3.96
N GLY A 51 -7.55 10.72 2.84
CA GLY A 51 -6.80 11.21 1.71
C GLY A 51 -6.51 10.17 0.65
N ILE A 52 -5.84 10.62 -0.41
CA ILE A 52 -5.36 9.77 -1.49
C ILE A 52 -3.89 9.46 -1.23
N TYR A 53 -3.55 8.19 -1.35
CA TYR A 53 -2.19 7.70 -1.23
C TYR A 53 -1.84 6.79 -2.40
N ILE A 54 -0.54 6.65 -2.66
CA ILE A 54 0.00 5.76 -3.67
C ILE A 54 0.71 4.60 -2.97
N LEU A 55 0.18 3.39 -3.12
CA LEU A 55 0.88 2.17 -2.78
C LEU A 55 1.92 1.88 -3.88
N CYS A 56 3.17 1.70 -3.48
CA CYS A 56 4.29 1.30 -4.31
C CYS A 56 4.84 -0.04 -3.79
N GLY A 57 4.78 -1.08 -4.63
CA GLY A 57 5.36 -2.39 -4.36
C GLY A 57 6.58 -2.64 -5.23
N VAL A 58 7.67 -3.10 -4.64
CA VAL A 58 8.84 -3.59 -5.35
C VAL A 58 8.87 -5.11 -5.20
N CYS A 59 8.65 -5.79 -6.33
CA CYS A 59 8.67 -7.24 -6.47
C CYS A 59 9.85 -7.66 -7.36
N GLU A 60 10.14 -8.95 -7.45
CA GLU A 60 11.19 -9.45 -8.36
C GLU A 60 10.83 -9.20 -9.83
N SER A 61 9.55 -9.31 -10.18
CA SER A 61 9.02 -9.05 -11.53
C SER A 61 8.95 -7.57 -11.91
N GLY A 62 9.14 -6.65 -10.96
CA GLY A 62 9.13 -5.21 -11.23
C GLY A 62 8.46 -4.38 -10.14
N VAL A 63 8.04 -3.16 -10.52
CA VAL A 63 7.43 -2.18 -9.61
C VAL A 63 5.96 -2.01 -9.93
N VAL A 64 5.11 -2.06 -8.89
CA VAL A 64 3.66 -1.89 -8.99
C VAL A 64 3.24 -0.63 -8.26
N TYR A 65 2.40 0.18 -8.91
CA TYR A 65 1.80 1.37 -8.32
C TYR A 65 0.28 1.26 -8.29
N ARG A 66 -0.34 1.62 -7.16
CA ARG A 66 -1.79 1.61 -7.02
C ARG A 66 -2.29 2.78 -6.18
N LYS A 67 -3.33 3.46 -6.67
CA LYS A 67 -4.01 4.50 -5.90
C LYS A 67 -4.87 3.87 -4.81
N ILE A 68 -4.69 4.33 -3.57
CA ILE A 68 -5.47 3.96 -2.39
C ILE A 68 -6.19 5.22 -1.92
N VAL A 69 -7.46 5.06 -1.53
CA VAL A 69 -8.22 6.12 -0.86
C VAL A 69 -8.43 5.66 0.57
N CYS A 70 -7.91 6.42 1.52
CA CYS A 70 -8.22 6.25 2.93
C CYS A 70 -9.37 7.21 3.24
N ALA A 71 -10.51 6.68 3.65
CA ALA A 71 -11.68 7.45 4.02
C ALA A 71 -12.07 7.08 5.45
N ARG A 72 -11.52 7.78 6.44
CA ARG A 72 -12.14 7.86 7.76
C ARG A 72 -13.33 8.81 7.70
#